data_AF-A0A0G1F2U8-F1
#
_entry.id   AF-A0A0G1F2U8-F1
#
_cell.length_a   1.000
_cell.length_b   1.000
_cell.length_c   1.000
_cell.angle_alpha   90.00
_cell.angle_beta   90.00
_cell.angle_gamma   90.00
#
_symmetry.space_group_name_H-M   'P 1'
#
loop_
_entity.id
_entity.type
_entity.pdbx_description
1 polymer ?
#
loop_
_entity_poly.entity_id
_entity_poly.type
_entity_poly.pdbx_seq_one_letter_code
_entity_poly.pdbx_strand_id
1 'polypeptide(L)'
;MDIEKKELHQPVLHILKETAEKFRSLDQEADVALQSKRDTATYKQKLEERAKLLINLPNLLSGKLEDLDSEVKQRIVRDIEWFATSANEALENNNGFALGVLLTHQGSKNTDKNDLEELIALLEK
;
A
#
# COMPACT_ATOMS: atom_id res chain seq x y z
N MET A 1 33.00 -10.71 -1.09
CA MET A 1 31.81 -11.20 -0.37
C MET A 1 30.65 -10.81 -1.24
N ASP A 2 30.42 -11.62 -2.26
CA ASP A 2 29.38 -11.42 -3.26
C ASP A 2 28.05 -11.64 -2.56
N ILE A 3 27.31 -10.56 -2.37
CA ILE A 3 25.91 -10.64 -1.96
C ILE A 3 25.21 -11.25 -3.15
N GLU A 4 24.98 -12.56 -3.09
CA GLU A 4 24.15 -13.28 -4.05
C GLU A 4 22.87 -12.47 -4.22
N LYS A 5 22.63 -11.99 -5.44
CA LYS A 5 21.34 -11.46 -5.87
C LYS A 5 20.33 -12.60 -5.72
N LYS A 6 19.84 -12.83 -4.51
CA LYS A 6 18.69 -13.70 -4.26
C LYS A 6 17.57 -13.07 -5.06
N GLU A 7 17.16 -13.74 -6.12
CA GLU A 7 15.99 -13.32 -6.90
C GLU A 7 14.85 -13.08 -5.92
N LEU A 8 14.41 -11.84 -5.84
CA LEU A 8 13.31 -11.45 -4.98
C LEU A 8 12.13 -12.36 -5.31
N HIS A 9 11.55 -12.98 -4.29
CA HIS A 9 10.52 -14.01 -4.46
C HIS A 9 9.37 -13.42 -5.30
N GLN A 10 9.29 -13.82 -6.58
CA GLN A 10 8.36 -13.28 -7.59
C GLN A 10 6.91 -13.20 -7.07
N PRO A 11 6.40 -14.18 -6.30
CA PRO A 11 5.08 -14.09 -5.68
C PRO A 11 4.87 -12.91 -4.72
N VAL A 12 5.88 -12.54 -3.92
CA VAL A 12 5.79 -11.43 -2.96
C VAL A 12 5.73 -10.10 -3.71
N LEU A 13 6.65 -9.93 -4.68
CA LEU A 13 6.70 -8.73 -5.50
C LEU A 13 5.41 -8.54 -6.30
N HIS A 14 4.88 -9.63 -6.86
CA HIS A 14 3.64 -9.62 -7.62
C HIS A 14 2.46 -9.13 -6.76
N ILE A 15 2.29 -9.67 -5.55
CA ILE A 15 1.22 -9.25 -4.63
C ILE A 15 1.35 -7.77 -4.24
N LEU A 16 2.58 -7.31 -3.95
CA LEU A 16 2.82 -5.91 -3.61
C LEU A 16 2.46 -5.00 -4.80
N LYS A 17 2.87 -5.36 -6.02
CA LYS A 17 2.55 -4.62 -7.25
C LYS A 17 1.06 -4.57 -7.55
N GLU A 18 0.38 -5.71 -7.52
CA GLU A 18 -1.08 -5.75 -7.71
C GLU A 18 -1.81 -4.91 -6.66
N THR A 19 -1.34 -4.95 -5.41
CA THR A 19 -1.91 -4.11 -4.34
C THR A 19 -1.67 -2.63 -4.61
N ALA A 20 -0.47 -2.24 -5.02
CA ALA A 20 -0.13 -0.86 -5.36
C ALA A 20 -0.93 -0.33 -6.55
N GLU A 21 -1.05 -1.12 -7.62
CA GLU A 21 -1.85 -0.78 -8.80
C GLU A 21 -3.33 -0.58 -8.43
N LYS A 22 -3.90 -1.49 -7.64
CA LYS A 22 -5.28 -1.39 -7.19
C LYS A 22 -5.49 -0.21 -6.24
N PHE A 23 -4.53 0.05 -5.35
CA PHE A 23 -4.55 1.20 -4.46
C PHE A 23 -4.56 2.51 -5.24
N ARG A 24 -3.74 2.62 -6.29
CA ARG A 24 -3.72 3.74 -7.25
C ARG A 24 -5.03 3.92 -8.01
N SER A 25 -5.59 2.83 -8.53
CA SER A 25 -6.86 2.88 -9.27
C SER A 25 -7.98 3.44 -8.39
N LEU A 26 -8.09 2.96 -7.15
CA LEU A 26 -9.10 3.44 -6.22
C LEU A 26 -8.91 4.90 -5.81
N ASP A 27 -7.66 5.37 -5.72
CA ASP A 27 -7.34 6.78 -5.45
C ASP A 27 -7.83 7.68 -6.61
N GLN A 28 -7.54 7.28 -7.85
CA GLN A 28 -8.03 7.98 -9.04
C GLN A 28 -9.56 7.96 -9.14
N GLU A 29 -10.19 6.82 -8.84
CA GLU A 29 -11.65 6.70 -8.80
C GLU A 29 -12.28 7.62 -7.73
N ALA A 30 -11.65 7.72 -6.56
CA ALA A 30 -12.07 8.63 -5.50
C ALA A 30 -11.98 10.09 -5.97
N ASP A 31 -10.84 10.49 -6.53
CA ASP A 31 -10.63 11.83 -7.06
C ASP A 31 -11.66 12.20 -8.14
N VAL A 32 -11.95 11.29 -9.08
CA VAL A 32 -12.97 11.49 -10.11
C VAL A 32 -14.37 11.63 -9.49
N ALA A 33 -14.72 10.81 -8.51
CA ALA A 33 -16.01 10.88 -7.82
C ALA A 33 -16.21 12.24 -7.15
N LEU A 34 -15.18 12.73 -6.44
CA LEU A 34 -15.23 14.00 -5.74
C LEU A 34 -15.25 15.20 -6.70
N GLN A 35 -14.32 15.25 -7.65
CA GLN A 35 -14.12 16.44 -8.49
C GLN A 35 -15.12 16.54 -9.64
N SER A 36 -15.39 15.41 -10.32
CA SER A 36 -16.21 15.44 -11.54
C SER A 36 -17.70 15.23 -11.25
N LYS A 37 -18.02 14.37 -10.27
CA LYS A 37 -19.40 13.96 -10.00
C LYS A 37 -19.98 14.61 -8.74
N ARG A 38 -19.15 15.25 -7.91
CA ARG A 38 -19.50 15.73 -6.55
C ARG A 38 -20.15 14.63 -5.69
N ASP A 39 -19.77 13.39 -5.95
CA ASP A 39 -20.30 12.20 -5.30
C ASP A 39 -19.44 11.84 -4.09
N THR A 40 -19.78 12.45 -2.96
CA THR A 40 -19.05 12.27 -1.70
C THR A 40 -19.24 10.87 -1.10
N ALA A 41 -20.33 10.18 -1.43
CA ALA A 41 -20.57 8.82 -0.98
C ALA A 41 -19.62 7.84 -1.68
N THR A 42 -19.50 7.93 -3.01
CA THR A 42 -18.54 7.14 -3.77
C THR A 42 -17.11 7.48 -3.40
N TYR A 43 -16.76 8.76 -3.21
CA TYR A 43 -15.44 9.18 -2.72
C TYR A 43 -15.08 8.46 -1.41
N LYS A 44 -15.98 8.53 -0.42
CA LYS A 44 -15.75 7.88 0.88
C LYS A 44 -15.60 6.37 0.73
N GLN A 45 -16.49 5.72 -0.03
CA GLN A 45 -16.43 4.29 -0.26
C GLN A 45 -15.07 3.86 -0.84
N LYS A 46 -14.54 4.61 -1.81
CA LYS A 46 -13.26 4.31 -2.46
C LYS A 46 -12.08 4.47 -1.51
N LEU A 47 -12.10 5.48 -0.64
CA LEU A 47 -11.10 5.61 0.43
C LEU A 47 -11.15 4.43 1.42
N GLU A 48 -12.34 3.96 1.78
CA GLU A 48 -12.48 2.79 2.64
C GLU A 48 -11.99 1.51 1.97
N GLU A 49 -12.28 1.32 0.68
CA GLU A 49 -11.77 0.20 -0.13
C GLU A 49 -10.23 0.19 -0.16
N ARG A 50 -9.59 1.36 -0.31
CA ARG A 50 -8.11 1.50 -0.26
C ARG A 50 -7.55 1.06 1.07
N ALA A 51 -8.10 1.56 2.17
CA ALA A 51 -7.63 1.20 3.51
C ALA A 51 -7.76 -0.31 3.76
N LYS A 52 -8.86 -0.93 3.32
CA LYS A 52 -9.07 -2.39 3.41
C LYS A 52 -8.02 -3.20 2.64
N LEU A 53 -7.49 -2.69 1.52
CA LEU A 53 -6.38 -3.36 0.83
C LEU A 53 -5.13 -3.43 1.69
N LEU A 54 -4.78 -2.32 2.35
CA LEU A 54 -3.59 -2.24 3.20
C LEU A 54 -3.75 -3.11 4.45
N ILE A 55 -4.93 -3.12 5.07
CA ILE A 55 -5.23 -3.98 6.23
C ILE A 55 -5.09 -5.46 5.89
N ASN A 56 -5.50 -5.86 4.68
CA ASN A 56 -5.43 -7.26 4.27
C ASN A 56 -4.04 -7.67 3.75
N LEU A 57 -3.16 -6.72 3.44
CA LEU A 57 -1.85 -6.99 2.83
C LEU A 57 -0.95 -7.92 3.67
N PRO A 58 -0.83 -7.75 5.01
CA PRO A 58 -0.08 -8.71 5.84
C PRO A 58 -0.59 -10.15 5.72
N ASN A 59 -1.91 -10.33 5.64
CA ASN A 59 -2.50 -11.67 5.49
C ASN A 59 -2.20 -12.29 4.13
N LEU A 60 -2.20 -11.49 3.06
CA LEU A 60 -1.87 -11.96 1.70
C LEU A 60 -0.41 -12.40 1.56
N LEU A 61 0.48 -11.77 2.34
CA LEU A 61 1.91 -12.07 2.33
C LEU A 61 2.32 -13.12 3.37
N SER A 62 1.42 -13.47 4.30
CA SER A 62 1.65 -14.52 5.29
C SER A 62 2.02 -15.84 4.60
N GLY A 63 3.07 -16.49 5.08
CA GLY A 63 3.63 -17.72 4.50
C GLY A 63 4.41 -17.54 3.18
N LYS A 64 4.32 -16.40 2.49
CA LYS A 64 5.10 -16.13 1.26
C LYS A 64 6.46 -15.46 1.53
N LEU A 65 6.68 -15.04 2.77
CA LEU A 65 7.91 -14.40 3.22
C LEU A 65 8.90 -15.39 3.87
N GLU A 66 8.60 -16.70 3.88
CA GLU A 66 9.41 -17.71 4.60
C GLU A 66 10.81 -17.88 3.99
N ASP A 67 10.91 -17.88 2.66
CA ASP A 67 12.15 -18.12 1.92
C ASP A 67 13.00 -16.86 1.69
N LEU A 68 12.51 -15.70 2.14
CA LEU A 68 13.23 -14.44 2.01
C LEU A 68 14.40 -14.36 3.00
N ASP A 69 15.42 -13.60 2.62
CA ASP A 69 16.46 -13.21 3.56
C ASP A 69 15.86 -12.54 4.80
N SER A 70 16.44 -12.81 5.97
CA SER A 70 15.87 -12.36 7.26
C SER A 70 15.79 -10.84 7.35
N GLU A 71 16.74 -10.09 6.79
CA GLU A 71 16.73 -8.62 6.82
C GLU A 71 15.62 -8.08 5.90
N VAL A 72 15.54 -8.62 4.68
CA VAL A 72 14.49 -8.26 3.71
C VAL A 72 13.10 -8.59 4.25
N LYS A 73 12.95 -9.78 4.84
CA LYS A 73 11.70 -10.23 5.47
C LYS A 73 11.27 -9.28 6.59
N GLN A 74 12.17 -8.96 7.53
CA GLN A 74 11.86 -8.07 8.65
C GLN A 74 11.44 -6.68 8.17
N ARG A 75 12.13 -6.16 7.14
CA ARG A 75 11.76 -4.88 6.53
C ARG A 75 10.36 -4.90 5.93
N ILE A 76 10.06 -5.90 5.10
CA ILE A 76 8.74 -6.04 4.47
C ILE A 76 7.66 -6.14 5.55
N VAL A 77 7.83 -7.03 6.54
CA VAL A 77 6.87 -7.22 7.64
C VAL A 77 6.60 -5.91 8.37
N ARG A 78 7.65 -5.19 8.78
CA ARG A 78 7.51 -3.92 9.48
C ARG A 78 6.73 -2.89 8.66
N ASP A 79 7.09 -2.74 7.38
CA ASP A 79 6.50 -1.71 6.53
C ASP A 79 5.03 -2.04 6.21
N ILE A 80 4.68 -3.31 5.91
CA ILE A 80 3.28 -3.71 5.65
C ILE A 80 2.41 -3.68 6.92
N GLU A 81 2.96 -4.00 8.08
CA GLU A 81 2.26 -3.87 9.36
C GLU A 81 1.96 -2.40 9.66
N TRP A 82 2.93 -1.51 9.43
CA TRP A 82 2.71 -0.08 9.60
C TRP A 82 1.63 0.47 8.66
N PHE A 83 1.61 0.03 7.40
CA PHE A 83 0.53 0.39 6.45
C PHE A 83 -0.84 -0.09 6.94
N ALA A 84 -0.93 -1.35 7.39
CA ALA A 84 -2.16 -1.95 7.88
C ALA A 84 -2.69 -1.27 9.14
N THR A 85 -1.82 -1.00 10.12
CA THR A 85 -2.19 -0.29 11.35
C THR A 85 -2.68 1.12 11.04
N SER A 86 -1.94 1.88 10.23
CA SER A 86 -2.33 3.26 9.86
C SER A 86 -3.68 3.29 9.12
N ALA A 87 -3.91 2.34 8.23
CA ALA A 87 -5.18 2.19 7.52
C ALA A 87 -6.34 1.80 8.44
N ASN A 88 -6.10 0.90 9.40
CA ASN A 88 -7.09 0.47 10.38
C ASN A 88 -7.50 1.62 11.30
N GLU A 89 -6.53 2.36 11.84
CA GLU A 89 -6.79 3.54 12.68
C GLU A 89 -7.58 4.61 11.93
N ALA A 90 -7.26 4.87 10.66
CA ALA A 90 -7.98 5.83 9.83
C ALA A 90 -9.45 5.39 9.60
N LEU A 91 -9.68 4.09 9.39
CA LEU A 91 -11.02 3.51 9.21
C LEU A 91 -11.85 3.55 10.50
N GLU A 92 -11.29 3.09 11.62
CA GLU A 92 -11.99 3.03 12.91
C GLU A 92 -12.42 4.41 13.40
N ASN A 93 -11.57 5.42 13.18
CA ASN A 93 -11.89 6.81 13.53
C ASN A 93 -12.78 7.52 12.50
N ASN A 94 -13.19 6.82 11.42
CA ASN A 94 -13.96 7.39 10.32
C ASN A 94 -13.35 8.70 9.79
N ASN A 95 -12.01 8.77 9.79
CA ASN A 95 -11.26 9.97 9.52
C ASN A 95 -10.97 10.07 8.02
N GLY A 96 -11.87 10.73 7.28
CA GLY A 96 -11.76 10.87 5.83
C GLY A 96 -10.49 11.58 5.36
N PHE A 97 -9.92 12.48 6.18
CA PHE A 97 -8.63 13.10 5.87
C PHE A 97 -7.50 12.09 5.98
N ALA A 98 -7.42 11.34 7.11
CA ALA A 98 -6.42 10.30 7.29
C ALA A 98 -6.50 9.22 6.21
N LEU A 99 -7.71 8.81 5.83
CA LEU A 99 -7.92 7.86 4.73
C LEU A 99 -7.44 8.40 3.38
N GLY A 100 -7.61 9.69 3.12
CA GLY A 100 -7.19 10.34 1.88
C GLY A 100 -5.67 10.47 1.73
N VAL A 101 -4.91 10.45 2.84
CA VAL A 101 -3.45 10.63 2.84
C VAL A 101 -2.67 9.35 3.14
N LEU A 102 -3.33 8.19 3.17
CA LEU A 102 -2.65 6.91 3.38
C LEU A 102 -1.52 6.70 2.37
N LEU A 103 -0.35 6.31 2.87
CA LEU A 103 0.89 6.08 2.11
C LEU A 103 1.45 7.32 1.39
N THR A 104 1.00 8.52 1.75
CA THR A 104 1.50 9.77 1.18
C THR A 104 2.25 10.59 2.22
N HIS A 105 3.31 11.26 1.78
CA HIS A 105 4.02 12.23 2.59
C HIS A 105 3.48 13.63 2.38
N GLN A 106 3.66 14.48 3.38
CA GLN A 106 3.27 15.88 3.28
C GLN A 106 4.03 16.55 2.11
N GLY A 107 3.29 17.07 1.14
CA GLY A 107 3.85 17.74 -0.05
C GLY A 107 4.09 16.82 -1.24
N SER A 108 3.82 15.51 -1.13
CA SER A 108 3.82 14.59 -2.27
C SER A 108 2.76 15.01 -3.30
N LYS A 109 3.12 14.91 -4.57
CA LYS A 109 2.20 15.05 -5.70
C LYS A 109 1.59 13.70 -6.04
N ASN A 110 0.44 13.72 -6.71
CA ASN A 110 -0.18 12.49 -7.21
C ASN A 110 0.74 11.72 -8.20
N THR A 111 1.78 12.31 -8.78
CA THR A 111 2.73 11.58 -9.64
C THR A 111 3.85 10.88 -8.88
N ASP A 112 4.04 11.22 -7.61
CA ASP A 112 5.13 10.70 -6.80
C ASP A 112 4.81 9.27 -6.35
N LYS A 113 5.85 8.49 -6.06
CA LYS A 113 5.66 7.16 -5.50
C LYS A 113 5.06 7.27 -4.10
N ASN A 114 4.07 6.44 -3.81
CA ASN A 114 3.59 6.23 -2.44
C ASN A 114 4.51 5.26 -1.69
N ASP A 115 4.36 5.17 -0.37
CA ASP A 115 5.23 4.37 0.49
C ASP A 115 5.30 2.88 0.08
N LEU A 116 4.20 2.32 -0.45
CA LEU A 116 4.16 0.95 -0.97
C LEU A 116 4.92 0.81 -2.31
N GLU A 117 4.79 1.79 -3.20
CA GLU A 117 5.56 1.87 -4.45
C GLU A 117 7.06 2.09 -4.19
N GLU A 118 7.41 2.82 -3.14
CA GLU A 118 8.80 2.96 -2.68
C GLU A 118 9.36 1.65 -2.14
N LEU A 119 8.58 0.94 -1.30
CA LEU A 119 8.94 -0.40 -0.82
C LEU A 119 9.22 -1.35 -2.00
N ILE A 120 8.31 -1.41 -2.99
CA ILE A 120 8.50 -2.22 -4.20
C ILE A 120 9.80 -1.84 -4.91
N ALA A 121 10.05 -0.55 -5.13
CA ALA A 121 11.24 -0.08 -5.83
C ALA A 121 12.55 -0.37 -5.09
N LEU A 122 12.50 -0.54 -3.76
CA LEU A 122 13.65 -0.96 -2.96
C LEU A 122 13.93 -2.45 -3.09
N LEU A 123 12.89 -3.27 -3.24
CA LEU A 123 12.99 -4.72 -3.37
C LEU A 123 13.45 -5.15 -4.77
N GLU A 124 13.24 -4.31 -5.80
CA GLU A 124 13.66 -4.58 -7.20
C GLU A 124 15.13 -4.24 -7.50
N LYS A 125 15.86 -3.63 -6.57
CA LYS A 125 17.26 -3.23 -6.73
C LYS A 125 18.22 -4.38 -6.47
#